data_AF-A0A7C2NVW2-F1
#
_entry.id   AF-A0A7C2NVW2-F1
#
_cell.length_a   1.000
_cell.length_b   1.000
_cell.length_c   1.000
_cell.angle_alpha   90.00
_cell.angle_beta   90.00
_cell.angle_gamma   90.00
#
_symmetry.space_group_name_H-M   'P 1'
#
loop_
_entity.id
_entity.type
_entity.pdbx_description
1 polymer ?
#
loop_
_entity_poly.entity_id
_entity_poly.type
_entity_poly.pdbx_seq_one_letter_code
_entity_poly.pdbx_strand_id
1 'polypeptide(L)'
;MRARFGPSYAGLQAALARAENKMLRIARLATKIAFVHPCAASVRPARAESSMREVDSMSRWIANLTFAAALGLVTTVGLAGVASAGPTFDCGNGVVEPPEQCDDSNEVTGDGCSFPSCLPEVCGDEITNPDPPSNEECDDGNTTPGDGCDENCQDEPDPQLKPQQNCINGINKNELGVVKAANKGAGKCLKDVAKGAQADLPACLAAVDTTKAEGKTTATATNKCGGEGAPDFAFTDAATVNTAATTASSNLFTEIFGDPATVADKEADQAGAACQAEVLKRAAKLQETWLAEANKAKKAALKSTNSTPGVNTDEALAAAIDTGVGASTKIDKAETALTNGIGKKCAGVDIQGLFDCDDAADGTALGTCAIQAAEREACVALETGDDLDLACPGDA
;
A
#
# COMPACT_ATOMS: atom_id res chain seq x y z
N MET A 1 -45.58 -21.43 -46.10
CA MET A 1 -44.94 -20.90 -44.88
C MET A 1 -44.14 -19.66 -45.27
N ARG A 2 -44.63 -18.46 -44.91
CA ARG A 2 -43.98 -17.17 -45.25
C ARG A 2 -42.98 -16.81 -44.15
N ALA A 3 -41.73 -16.57 -44.54
CA ALA A 3 -40.65 -16.09 -43.69
C ALA A 3 -40.90 -14.64 -43.23
N ARG A 4 -40.60 -14.34 -41.96
CA ARG A 4 -40.47 -12.96 -41.45
C ARG A 4 -39.05 -12.47 -41.72
N PHE A 5 -38.93 -11.38 -42.47
CA PHE A 5 -37.68 -10.66 -42.74
C PHE A 5 -37.20 -9.91 -41.49
N GLY A 6 -35.91 -10.03 -41.17
CA GLY A 6 -35.19 -9.18 -40.21
C GLY A 6 -34.93 -7.78 -40.78
N PRO A 7 -34.48 -6.81 -39.95
CA PRO A 7 -34.37 -5.41 -40.33
C PRO A 7 -33.29 -5.22 -41.42
N SER A 8 -33.64 -4.48 -42.47
CA SER A 8 -32.72 -4.18 -43.59
C SER A 8 -31.52 -3.37 -43.12
N TYR A 9 -30.38 -3.57 -43.77
CA TYR A 9 -29.09 -2.91 -43.54
C TYR A 9 -29.18 -1.37 -43.42
N ALA A 10 -30.13 -0.74 -44.12
CA ALA A 10 -30.41 0.70 -44.02
C ALA A 10 -30.90 1.14 -42.63
N GLY A 11 -31.58 0.26 -41.89
CA GLY A 11 -32.07 0.53 -40.53
C GLY A 11 -30.96 0.58 -39.48
N LEU A 12 -29.92 -0.24 -39.66
CA LEU A 12 -28.75 -0.27 -38.78
C LEU A 12 -27.86 0.97 -38.98
N GLN A 13 -27.65 1.41 -40.23
CA GLN A 13 -26.90 2.64 -40.50
C GLN A 13 -27.59 3.90 -39.96
N ALA A 14 -28.93 3.96 -40.04
CA ALA A 14 -29.69 5.08 -39.48
C ALA A 14 -29.72 5.11 -37.93
N ALA A 15 -29.42 3.98 -37.27
CA ALA A 15 -29.27 3.91 -35.81
C ALA A 15 -27.88 4.37 -35.36
N LEU A 16 -26.83 4.00 -36.09
CA LEU A 16 -25.45 4.40 -35.82
C LEU A 16 -25.26 5.92 -35.94
N ALA A 17 -25.77 6.53 -37.01
CA ALA A 17 -25.71 7.98 -37.22
C ALA A 17 -26.47 8.80 -36.16
N ARG A 18 -27.48 8.20 -35.51
CA ARG A 18 -28.21 8.81 -34.38
C ARG A 18 -27.44 8.71 -33.06
N ALA A 19 -26.60 7.70 -32.89
CA ALA A 19 -25.74 7.55 -31.71
C ALA A 19 -24.55 8.53 -31.74
N GLU A 20 -23.91 8.71 -32.90
CA GLU A 20 -22.78 9.63 -33.08
C GLU A 20 -23.16 11.10 -32.82
N ASN A 21 -24.32 11.54 -33.32
CA ASN A 21 -24.84 12.89 -33.06
C ASN A 21 -25.18 13.13 -31.58
N LYS A 22 -25.48 12.07 -30.81
CA LYS A 22 -25.79 12.16 -29.38
C LYS A 22 -24.51 12.35 -28.54
N MET A 23 -23.44 11.64 -28.90
CA MET A 23 -22.13 11.76 -28.26
C MET A 23 -21.49 13.13 -28.51
N LEU A 24 -21.62 13.68 -29.73
CA LEU A 24 -21.11 15.03 -30.04
C LEU A 24 -21.84 16.16 -29.28
N ARG A 25 -23.13 15.97 -28.97
CA ARG A 25 -23.92 16.93 -28.17
C ARG A 25 -23.55 16.91 -26.69
N ILE A 26 -23.23 15.73 -26.16
CA ILE A 26 -22.78 15.57 -24.76
C ILE A 26 -21.39 16.20 -24.58
N ALA A 27 -20.47 15.99 -25.54
CA ALA A 27 -19.15 16.62 -25.53
C ALA A 27 -19.24 18.15 -25.57
N ARG A 28 -20.12 18.73 -26.40
CA ARG A 28 -20.34 20.20 -26.47
C ARG A 28 -21.01 20.79 -25.22
N LEU A 29 -21.76 20.00 -24.46
CA LEU A 29 -22.32 20.43 -23.16
C LEU A 29 -21.24 20.45 -22.06
N ALA A 30 -20.35 19.46 -22.04
CA ALA A 30 -19.24 19.40 -21.09
C ALA A 30 -18.28 20.59 -21.25
N THR A 31 -18.00 21.02 -22.49
CA THR A 31 -17.16 22.21 -22.75
C THR A 31 -17.85 23.53 -22.36
N LYS A 32 -19.19 23.60 -22.37
CA LYS A 32 -19.94 24.81 -21.98
C LYS A 32 -20.03 24.99 -20.45
N ILE A 33 -20.04 23.91 -19.68
CA ILE A 33 -20.08 23.95 -18.21
C ILE A 33 -18.74 24.45 -17.63
N ALA A 34 -17.62 24.23 -18.33
CA ALA A 34 -16.30 24.71 -17.94
C ALA A 34 -16.10 26.24 -18.08
N PHE A 35 -17.04 26.98 -18.69
CA PHE A 35 -16.85 28.40 -19.06
C PHE A 35 -17.63 29.42 -18.21
N VAL A 36 -18.43 29.00 -17.21
CA VAL A 36 -19.40 29.90 -16.52
C VAL A 36 -19.11 30.12 -15.02
N HIS A 37 -18.05 29.58 -14.42
CA HIS A 37 -17.70 29.87 -13.01
C HIS A 37 -16.19 30.14 -12.81
N PRO A 38 -15.77 31.39 -12.54
CA PRO A 38 -14.39 31.72 -12.24
C PRO A 38 -14.19 31.82 -10.73
N CYS A 39 -13.86 30.71 -10.06
CA CYS A 39 -13.23 30.77 -8.74
C CYS A 39 -12.56 29.43 -8.38
N ALA A 40 -11.30 29.25 -8.76
CA ALA A 40 -10.29 28.42 -8.08
C ALA A 40 -9.02 28.34 -8.94
N ALA A 41 -8.22 29.39 -8.93
CA ALA A 41 -6.85 29.35 -9.42
C ALA A 41 -5.93 28.89 -8.27
N SER A 42 -5.66 27.59 -8.16
CA SER A 42 -4.45 27.04 -7.50
C SER A 42 -4.33 25.50 -7.58
N VAL A 43 -4.49 24.91 -8.76
CA VAL A 43 -4.05 23.51 -9.01
C VAL A 43 -3.22 23.49 -10.29
N ARG A 44 -1.95 23.06 -10.18
CA ARG A 44 -1.07 22.82 -11.34
C ARG A 44 -1.63 21.65 -12.16
N PRO A 45 -1.74 21.74 -13.51
CA PRO A 45 -2.25 20.65 -14.32
C PRO A 45 -1.09 19.72 -14.70
N ALA A 46 -1.04 18.54 -14.10
CA ALA A 46 -0.10 17.48 -14.50
C ALA A 46 -0.77 16.10 -14.54
N ARG A 47 -2.09 16.05 -14.80
CA ARG A 47 -2.83 14.79 -14.87
C ARG A 47 -4.02 14.88 -15.83
N ALA A 48 -3.74 15.24 -17.08
CA ALA A 48 -4.73 15.17 -18.16
C ALA A 48 -4.11 14.76 -19.52
N GLU A 49 -2.90 14.18 -19.52
CA GLU A 49 -2.21 13.76 -20.76
C GLU A 49 -2.06 12.23 -20.91
N SER A 50 -2.36 11.43 -19.88
CA SER A 50 -2.25 9.96 -19.99
C SER A 50 -3.50 9.28 -20.55
N SER A 51 -4.68 9.92 -20.50
CA SER A 51 -5.95 9.31 -20.93
C SER A 51 -6.31 9.53 -22.41
N MET A 52 -5.52 10.30 -23.16
CA MET A 52 -5.77 10.61 -24.58
C MET A 52 -4.89 9.83 -25.57
N ARG A 53 -3.87 9.09 -25.11
CA ARG A 53 -2.99 8.31 -26.01
C ARG A 53 -3.55 6.94 -26.41
N GLU A 54 -4.47 6.36 -25.63
CA GLU A 54 -5.09 5.07 -25.99
C GLU A 54 -6.24 5.20 -27.01
N VAL A 55 -6.92 6.35 -27.06
CA VAL A 55 -8.06 6.57 -27.98
C VAL A 55 -7.59 6.85 -29.43
N ASP A 56 -6.36 7.37 -29.60
CA ASP A 56 -5.78 7.67 -30.92
C ASP A 56 -5.20 6.42 -31.62
N SER A 57 -4.88 5.37 -30.85
CA SER A 57 -4.44 4.06 -31.36
C SER A 57 -5.61 3.28 -32.00
N MET A 58 -6.79 3.31 -31.37
CA MET A 58 -7.98 2.61 -31.89
C MET A 58 -8.59 3.25 -33.14
N SER A 59 -8.48 4.59 -33.31
CA SER A 59 -8.99 5.28 -34.52
C SER A 59 -8.15 4.98 -35.78
N ARG A 60 -6.85 4.68 -35.63
CA ARG A 60 -5.96 4.37 -36.76
C ARG A 60 -6.13 2.95 -37.29
N TRP A 61 -6.65 2.03 -36.47
CA TRP A 61 -6.94 0.65 -36.87
C TRP A 61 -8.22 0.52 -37.71
N ILE A 62 -9.26 1.31 -37.39
CA ILE A 62 -10.57 1.27 -38.10
C ILE A 62 -10.51 2.01 -39.46
N ALA A 63 -9.65 3.01 -39.61
CA ALA A 63 -9.45 3.72 -40.89
C ALA A 63 -8.78 2.84 -41.97
N ASN A 64 -7.93 1.89 -41.60
CA ASN A 64 -7.27 0.98 -42.55
C ASN A 64 -8.18 -0.15 -43.06
N LEU A 65 -9.21 -0.53 -42.30
CA LEU A 65 -10.19 -1.54 -42.75
C LEU A 65 -11.23 -0.99 -43.74
N THR A 66 -11.40 0.33 -43.83
CA THR A 66 -12.40 0.96 -44.72
C THR A 66 -11.83 1.48 -46.05
N PHE A 67 -10.50 1.54 -46.20
CA PHE A 67 -9.85 1.97 -47.45
C PHE A 67 -9.66 0.85 -48.50
N ALA A 68 -9.80 -0.42 -48.11
CA ALA A 68 -9.62 -1.56 -49.02
C ALA A 68 -10.86 -1.90 -49.89
N ALA A 69 -12.00 -1.22 -49.70
CA ALA A 69 -13.25 -1.56 -50.39
C ALA A 69 -13.61 -0.64 -51.59
N ALA A 70 -12.78 0.35 -51.94
CA ALA A 70 -13.13 1.38 -52.93
C ALA A 70 -12.38 1.32 -54.27
N LEU A 71 -11.47 0.36 -54.49
CA LEU A 71 -10.83 0.15 -55.79
C LEU A 71 -10.99 -1.31 -56.22
N GLY A 72 -12.02 -1.56 -57.02
CA GLY A 72 -12.36 -2.88 -57.54
C GLY A 72 -11.26 -3.48 -58.41
N LEU A 73 -10.42 -4.31 -57.80
CA LEU A 73 -9.49 -5.19 -58.50
C LEU A 73 -9.43 -6.55 -57.78
N VAL A 74 -10.56 -7.26 -57.80
CA VAL A 74 -10.56 -8.70 -57.56
C VAL A 74 -10.07 -9.37 -58.84
N THR A 75 -8.75 -9.50 -58.98
CA THR A 75 -8.17 -10.57 -59.79
C THR A 75 -7.85 -11.70 -58.84
N THR A 76 -8.43 -12.87 -59.11
CA THR A 76 -8.09 -14.15 -58.51
C THR A 76 -6.58 -14.37 -58.56
N VAL A 77 -5.89 -14.12 -57.45
CA VAL A 77 -4.55 -14.66 -57.24
C VAL A 77 -4.77 -16.05 -56.69
N GLY A 78 -4.54 -17.05 -57.55
CA GLY A 78 -4.43 -18.42 -57.11
C GLY A 78 -3.39 -18.51 -56.01
N LEU A 79 -3.70 -19.32 -54.99
CA LEU A 79 -2.73 -19.85 -54.04
C LEU A 79 -1.67 -20.65 -54.82
N ALA A 80 -0.69 -19.95 -55.36
CA ALA A 80 0.64 -20.47 -55.61
C ALA A 80 1.53 -19.76 -54.61
N GLY A 81 2.06 -20.53 -53.65
CA GLY A 81 3.00 -20.02 -52.67
C GLY A 81 4.16 -19.32 -53.37
N VAL A 82 4.24 -18.02 -53.18
CA VAL A 82 5.51 -17.31 -53.32
C VAL A 82 6.04 -17.23 -51.89
N ALA A 83 6.80 -18.24 -51.50
CA ALA A 83 7.81 -18.07 -50.49
C ALA A 83 8.75 -16.98 -51.04
N SER A 84 8.56 -15.75 -50.58
CA SER A 84 9.58 -14.73 -50.75
C SER A 84 10.74 -15.17 -49.86
N ALA A 85 11.67 -15.90 -50.44
CA ALA A 85 13.03 -15.97 -49.95
C ALA A 85 13.60 -14.53 -50.06
N GLY A 86 13.31 -13.70 -49.06
CA GLY A 86 14.34 -12.76 -48.60
C GLY A 86 15.57 -13.59 -48.19
N PRO A 87 16.77 -12.99 -48.05
CA PRO A 87 17.87 -13.71 -47.42
C PRO A 87 17.33 -14.32 -46.13
N THR A 88 17.22 -15.65 -46.12
CA THR A 88 16.90 -16.41 -44.93
C THR A 88 18.18 -16.33 -44.13
N PHE A 89 18.25 -15.36 -43.23
CA PHE A 89 19.20 -15.44 -42.14
C PHE A 89 18.74 -16.65 -41.31
N ASP A 90 19.69 -17.53 -41.00
CA ASP A 90 19.44 -18.82 -40.41
C ASP A 90 20.26 -18.88 -39.15
N CYS A 91 19.60 -18.55 -38.04
CA CYS A 91 20.23 -18.50 -36.74
C CYS A 91 20.80 -19.86 -36.36
N GLY A 92 22.09 -19.91 -36.08
CA GLY A 92 22.76 -21.16 -35.70
C GLY A 92 23.46 -21.86 -36.86
N ASN A 93 23.64 -21.18 -38.00
CA ASN A 93 24.36 -21.72 -39.15
C ASN A 93 25.90 -21.53 -39.04
N GLY A 94 26.37 -20.85 -38.01
CA GLY A 94 27.77 -20.55 -37.72
C GLY A 94 28.31 -19.30 -38.41
N VAL A 95 27.45 -18.47 -39.02
CA VAL A 95 27.81 -17.29 -39.80
C VAL A 95 26.89 -16.15 -39.44
N VAL A 96 27.42 -15.13 -38.75
CA VAL A 96 26.68 -13.89 -38.47
C VAL A 96 26.37 -13.15 -39.77
N GLU A 97 25.12 -13.22 -40.22
CA GLU A 97 24.63 -12.55 -41.42
C GLU A 97 23.65 -11.42 -41.06
N PRO A 98 23.70 -10.22 -41.67
CA PRO A 98 22.70 -9.19 -41.39
C PRO A 98 21.27 -9.70 -41.67
N PRO A 99 20.32 -9.64 -40.72
CA PRO A 99 20.24 -8.76 -39.53
C PRO A 99 20.68 -9.36 -38.17
N GLU A 100 21.30 -10.53 -38.15
CA GLU A 100 21.79 -11.20 -36.95
C GLU A 100 22.83 -10.38 -36.21
N GLN A 101 22.80 -10.43 -34.88
CA GLN A 101 23.78 -9.79 -33.99
C GLN A 101 24.75 -10.80 -33.37
N CYS A 102 24.38 -12.07 -33.34
CA CYS A 102 25.18 -13.21 -32.93
C CYS A 102 24.81 -14.45 -33.77
N ASP A 103 25.66 -15.47 -33.73
CA ASP A 103 25.38 -16.84 -34.18
C ASP A 103 26.38 -17.77 -33.45
N ASP A 104 25.87 -18.73 -32.69
CA ASP A 104 26.63 -19.71 -31.90
C ASP A 104 26.61 -21.13 -32.49
N SER A 105 26.33 -21.21 -33.79
CA SER A 105 26.39 -22.43 -34.60
C SER A 105 25.42 -23.55 -34.19
N ASN A 106 24.33 -23.21 -33.49
CA ASN A 106 23.24 -24.13 -33.22
C ASN A 106 21.90 -23.41 -32.95
N GLU A 107 20.80 -24.17 -32.82
CA GLU A 107 19.43 -23.63 -32.61
C GLU A 107 19.00 -23.71 -31.12
N VAL A 108 19.94 -23.87 -30.20
CA VAL A 108 19.67 -23.86 -28.76
C VAL A 108 19.62 -22.40 -28.29
N THR A 109 18.74 -22.12 -27.34
CA THR A 109 18.66 -20.81 -26.69
C THR A 109 19.39 -20.92 -25.35
N GLY A 110 20.10 -19.87 -24.97
CA GLY A 110 20.83 -19.82 -23.70
C GLY A 110 22.31 -20.20 -23.74
N ASP A 111 22.88 -20.53 -24.90
CA ASP A 111 24.31 -20.87 -25.05
C ASP A 111 25.14 -19.83 -25.82
N GLY A 112 24.59 -18.62 -25.95
CA GLY A 112 25.30 -17.44 -26.44
C GLY A 112 24.54 -16.63 -27.48
N CYS A 113 23.52 -17.21 -28.12
CA CYS A 113 22.68 -16.51 -29.08
C CYS A 113 21.22 -16.99 -29.05
N SER A 114 20.27 -16.04 -29.03
CA SER A 114 18.85 -16.39 -28.98
C SER A 114 18.34 -16.99 -30.29
N PHE A 115 17.65 -18.13 -30.20
CA PHE A 115 16.96 -18.73 -31.34
C PHE A 115 15.44 -18.42 -31.24
N PRO A 116 14.78 -17.96 -32.32
CA PRO A 116 15.27 -17.70 -33.68
C PRO A 116 15.64 -16.23 -33.95
N SER A 117 15.80 -15.41 -32.91
CA SER A 117 15.95 -13.94 -33.02
C SER A 117 17.37 -13.44 -33.33
N CYS A 118 18.39 -14.28 -33.12
CA CYS A 118 19.81 -13.98 -33.28
C CYS A 118 20.26 -12.70 -32.57
N LEU A 119 19.75 -12.51 -31.36
CA LEU A 119 20.16 -11.45 -30.45
C LEU A 119 21.07 -12.03 -29.38
N PRO A 120 22.13 -11.30 -28.97
CA PRO A 120 22.98 -11.74 -27.88
C PRO A 120 22.12 -11.87 -26.62
N GLU A 121 22.26 -13.00 -25.94
CA GLU A 121 21.65 -13.21 -24.63
C GLU A 121 22.27 -12.23 -23.64
N VAL A 122 21.45 -11.36 -23.05
CA VAL A 122 21.89 -10.34 -22.12
C VAL A 122 20.94 -10.24 -20.95
N CYS A 123 21.52 -10.15 -19.76
CA CYS A 123 20.74 -9.92 -18.55
C CYS A 123 19.77 -8.73 -18.67
N GLY A 124 18.50 -9.00 -18.33
CA GLY A 124 17.39 -8.07 -18.35
C GLY A 124 16.61 -8.06 -19.66
N ASP A 125 16.63 -9.16 -20.42
CA ASP A 125 15.90 -9.31 -21.69
C ASP A 125 14.62 -10.16 -21.59
N GLU A 126 14.19 -10.46 -20.35
CA GLU A 126 13.05 -11.29 -19.97
C GLU A 126 13.23 -12.80 -20.28
N ILE A 127 14.45 -13.23 -20.66
CA ILE A 127 14.77 -14.64 -20.95
C ILE A 127 15.91 -15.10 -20.04
N THR A 128 15.63 -16.07 -19.16
CA THR A 128 16.69 -16.64 -18.32
C THR A 128 17.60 -17.58 -19.12
N ASN A 129 18.87 -17.22 -19.25
CA ASN A 129 19.91 -17.94 -20.00
C ASN A 129 20.96 -18.58 -19.06
N PRO A 130 20.71 -19.80 -18.53
CA PRO A 130 21.50 -20.40 -17.45
C PRO A 130 22.85 -20.98 -17.88
N ASP A 131 23.09 -21.16 -19.18
CA ASP A 131 24.32 -21.76 -19.69
C ASP A 131 25.39 -20.68 -19.99
N PRO A 132 26.68 -21.04 -20.06
CA PRO A 132 27.72 -20.10 -20.48
C PRO A 132 27.47 -19.59 -21.91
N PRO A 133 27.77 -18.31 -22.21
CA PRO A 133 28.56 -17.38 -21.41
C PRO A 133 27.76 -16.53 -20.40
N SER A 134 26.43 -16.50 -20.46
CA SER A 134 25.57 -15.63 -19.65
C SER A 134 25.46 -16.10 -18.20
N ASN A 135 25.28 -17.41 -17.96
CA ASN A 135 25.16 -18.03 -16.62
C ASN A 135 24.11 -17.36 -15.71
N GLU A 136 22.92 -17.08 -16.23
CA GLU A 136 21.85 -16.40 -15.50
C GLU A 136 21.06 -17.37 -14.60
N GLU A 137 20.85 -17.00 -13.35
CA GLU A 137 19.99 -17.73 -12.41
C GLU A 137 18.55 -17.21 -12.45
N CYS A 138 18.36 -15.94 -12.85
CA CYS A 138 17.07 -15.25 -13.00
C CYS A 138 17.13 -14.26 -14.19
N ASP A 139 15.98 -13.74 -14.62
CA ASP A 139 15.88 -12.53 -15.45
C ASP A 139 14.56 -11.81 -15.13
N ASP A 140 14.61 -10.58 -14.63
CA ASP A 140 13.43 -9.78 -14.25
C ASP A 140 13.11 -8.65 -15.25
N GLY A 141 13.66 -8.74 -16.47
CA GLY A 141 13.45 -7.81 -17.57
C GLY A 141 14.19 -6.48 -17.41
N ASN A 142 15.10 -6.37 -16.45
CA ASN A 142 16.00 -5.23 -16.33
C ASN A 142 17.31 -5.57 -15.57
N THR A 143 18.14 -4.57 -15.28
CA THR A 143 19.43 -4.72 -14.55
C THR A 143 19.48 -3.88 -13.28
N THR A 144 18.32 -3.47 -12.77
CA THR A 144 18.22 -2.80 -11.48
C THR A 144 18.43 -3.86 -10.40
N PRO A 145 19.28 -3.59 -9.40
CA PRO A 145 19.37 -4.49 -8.25
C PRO A 145 18.24 -4.18 -7.24
N GLY A 146 17.69 -5.22 -6.63
CA GLY A 146 16.69 -5.19 -5.56
C GLY A 146 15.24 -5.41 -6.01
N ASP A 147 15.01 -5.84 -7.24
CA ASP A 147 13.69 -6.15 -7.83
C ASP A 147 13.51 -7.60 -8.27
N GLY A 148 14.46 -8.47 -7.93
CA GLY A 148 14.32 -9.93 -8.04
C GLY A 148 15.52 -10.58 -8.69
N CYS A 149 16.26 -9.81 -9.49
CA CYS A 149 17.46 -10.25 -10.15
C CYS A 149 18.57 -9.19 -10.03
N ASP A 150 19.81 -9.60 -9.78
CA ASP A 150 20.90 -8.62 -9.64
C ASP A 150 21.36 -8.10 -11.01
N GLU A 151 22.25 -7.10 -11.03
CA GLU A 151 22.77 -6.51 -12.28
C GLU A 151 23.56 -7.51 -13.17
N ASN A 152 23.83 -8.72 -12.68
CA ASN A 152 24.51 -9.82 -13.38
C ASN A 152 23.60 -11.05 -13.53
N CYS A 153 22.29 -10.87 -13.37
CA CYS A 153 21.27 -11.90 -13.46
C CYS A 153 21.50 -13.11 -12.56
N GLN A 154 22.04 -12.86 -11.37
CA GLN A 154 22.12 -13.84 -10.30
C GLN A 154 20.95 -13.66 -9.35
N ASP A 155 20.48 -14.78 -8.77
CA ASP A 155 19.39 -14.75 -7.81
C ASP A 155 19.77 -13.81 -6.67
N GLU A 156 18.98 -12.75 -6.48
CA GLU A 156 19.20 -11.90 -5.34
C GLU A 156 18.85 -12.68 -4.08
N PRO A 157 19.70 -12.67 -3.05
CA PRO A 157 19.32 -13.24 -1.77
C PRO A 157 18.26 -12.37 -1.06
N ASP A 158 17.56 -11.47 -1.77
CA ASP A 158 16.58 -10.54 -1.22
C ASP A 158 15.22 -11.25 -1.06
N PRO A 159 14.80 -11.58 0.16
CA PRO A 159 13.51 -12.22 0.40
C PRO A 159 12.32 -11.27 0.22
N GLN A 160 12.58 -9.96 0.05
CA GLN A 160 11.53 -8.97 -0.11
C GLN A 160 11.90 -7.88 -1.12
N LEU A 161 11.33 -7.98 -2.31
CA LEU A 161 11.56 -7.06 -3.43
C LEU A 161 11.26 -5.61 -3.05
N LYS A 162 11.91 -4.65 -3.72
CA LYS A 162 11.69 -3.22 -3.45
C LYS A 162 10.22 -2.79 -3.48
N PRO A 163 9.36 -3.25 -4.41
CA PRO A 163 7.93 -2.98 -4.39
C PRO A 163 7.23 -3.50 -3.12
N GLN A 164 7.57 -4.71 -2.66
CA GLN A 164 7.03 -5.31 -1.45
C GLN A 164 7.41 -4.50 -0.21
N GLN A 165 8.69 -4.11 -0.08
CA GLN A 165 9.13 -3.22 1.00
C GLN A 165 8.38 -1.87 0.95
N ASN A 166 8.09 -1.33 -0.24
CA ASN A 166 7.36 -0.07 -0.39
C ASN A 166 5.88 -0.19 -0.01
N CYS A 167 5.26 -1.35 -0.24
CA CYS A 167 3.94 -1.70 0.24
C CYS A 167 3.92 -1.66 1.78
N ILE A 168 4.72 -2.53 2.40
CA ILE A 168 4.77 -2.74 3.84
C ILE A 168 5.07 -1.44 4.58
N ASN A 169 6.17 -0.77 4.22
CA ASN A 169 6.55 0.50 4.85
C ASN A 169 5.47 1.59 4.66
N GLY A 170 4.69 1.51 3.58
CA GLY A 170 3.58 2.41 3.32
C GLY A 170 2.38 2.13 4.23
N ILE A 171 1.99 0.87 4.37
CA ILE A 171 0.85 0.43 5.16
C ILE A 171 1.07 0.75 6.63
N ASN A 172 2.18 0.32 7.22
CA ASN A 172 2.42 0.50 8.65
C ASN A 172 2.61 1.98 9.03
N LYS A 173 3.15 2.79 8.10
CA LYS A 173 3.18 4.25 8.28
C LYS A 173 1.77 4.84 8.36
N ASN A 174 0.84 4.34 7.55
CA ASN A 174 -0.54 4.83 7.52
C ASN A 174 -1.38 4.26 8.65
N GLU A 175 -1.12 3.03 9.09
CA GLU A 175 -1.66 2.43 10.32
C GLU A 175 -1.38 3.32 11.54
N LEU A 176 -0.12 3.72 11.74
CA LEU A 176 0.24 4.73 12.74
C LEU A 176 -0.53 6.04 12.57
N GLY A 177 -0.90 6.38 11.32
CA GLY A 177 -1.77 7.52 11.01
C GLY A 177 -3.22 7.33 11.48
N VAL A 178 -3.75 6.11 11.41
CA VAL A 178 -5.08 5.72 11.92
C VAL A 178 -5.08 5.76 13.45
N VAL A 179 -4.11 5.14 14.11
CA VAL A 179 -3.95 5.18 15.58
C VAL A 179 -3.88 6.63 16.08
N LYS A 180 -3.11 7.50 15.40
CA LYS A 180 -3.05 8.95 15.73
C LYS A 180 -4.39 9.65 15.60
N ALA A 181 -5.17 9.31 14.58
CA ALA A 181 -6.49 9.91 14.37
C ALA A 181 -7.47 9.44 15.46
N ALA A 182 -7.48 8.13 15.75
CA ALA A 182 -8.31 7.51 16.77
C ALA A 182 -7.99 8.07 18.17
N ASN A 183 -6.72 8.07 18.58
CA ASN A 183 -6.26 8.63 19.86
C ASN A 183 -6.60 10.12 20.03
N LYS A 184 -6.46 10.91 18.97
CA LYS A 184 -6.85 12.32 18.99
C LYS A 184 -8.36 12.48 19.17
N GLY A 185 -9.15 11.62 18.53
CA GLY A 185 -10.60 11.57 18.69
C GLY A 185 -11.02 11.19 20.12
N ALA A 186 -10.46 10.11 20.67
CA ALA A 186 -10.70 9.68 22.04
C ALA A 186 -10.37 10.78 23.06
N GLY A 187 -9.20 11.43 22.90
CA GLY A 187 -8.80 12.55 23.73
C GLY A 187 -9.68 13.81 23.57
N LYS A 188 -10.37 13.98 22.44
CA LYS A 188 -11.39 15.02 22.26
C LYS A 188 -12.69 14.62 22.97
N CYS A 189 -13.15 13.38 22.80
CA CYS A 189 -14.34 12.86 23.47
C CYS A 189 -14.24 12.97 24.99
N LEU A 190 -13.15 12.51 25.58
CA LEU A 190 -12.92 12.63 27.02
C LEU A 190 -13.01 14.08 27.51
N LYS A 191 -12.42 15.03 26.76
CA LYS A 191 -12.46 16.47 27.12
C LYS A 191 -13.82 17.12 26.92
N ASP A 192 -14.60 16.66 25.95
CA ASP A 192 -15.93 17.21 25.68
C ASP A 192 -16.93 16.69 26.72
N VAL A 193 -16.81 15.42 27.11
CA VAL A 193 -17.61 14.83 28.19
C VAL A 193 -17.27 15.48 29.53
N ALA A 194 -16.00 15.64 29.86
CA ALA A 194 -15.58 16.34 31.07
C ALA A 194 -16.07 17.80 31.14
N LYS A 195 -16.40 18.45 30.01
CA LYS A 195 -16.95 19.82 29.98
C LYS A 195 -18.48 19.87 29.93
N GLY A 196 -19.17 18.72 29.95
CA GLY A 196 -20.61 18.64 29.71
C GLY A 196 -21.03 18.99 28.27
N ALA A 197 -20.08 19.10 27.33
CA ALA A 197 -20.37 19.38 25.91
C ALA A 197 -20.85 18.13 25.15
N GLN A 198 -20.63 16.95 25.73
CA GLN A 198 -21.13 15.65 25.28
C GLN A 198 -21.57 14.86 26.53
N ALA A 199 -22.71 14.20 26.48
CA ALA A 199 -23.21 13.40 27.61
C ALA A 199 -22.89 11.91 27.47
N ASP A 200 -22.74 11.43 26.23
CA ASP A 200 -22.54 10.01 25.92
C ASP A 200 -21.11 9.77 25.43
N LEU A 201 -20.25 9.29 26.35
CA LEU A 201 -18.86 8.96 26.04
C LEU A 201 -18.76 7.77 25.05
N PRO A 202 -19.45 6.62 25.27
CA PRO A 202 -19.45 5.51 24.31
C PRO A 202 -19.85 5.94 22.90
N ALA A 203 -20.94 6.71 22.76
CA ALA A 203 -21.37 7.19 21.44
C ALA A 203 -20.34 8.15 20.81
N CYS A 204 -19.64 8.95 21.62
CA CYS A 204 -18.57 9.80 21.11
C CYS A 204 -17.38 8.99 20.59
N LEU A 205 -16.93 7.99 21.35
CA LEU A 205 -15.82 7.12 20.97
C LEU A 205 -16.15 6.33 19.70
N ALA A 206 -17.36 5.78 19.60
CA ALA A 206 -17.85 5.09 18.40
C ALA A 206 -17.98 6.01 17.17
N ALA A 207 -18.11 7.33 17.37
CA ALA A 207 -18.23 8.31 16.30
C ALA A 207 -16.90 9.02 15.96
N VAL A 208 -15.76 8.55 16.48
CA VAL A 208 -14.45 9.10 16.15
C VAL A 208 -14.16 8.91 14.65
N ASP A 209 -14.00 10.02 13.94
CA ASP A 209 -13.75 10.00 12.49
C ASP A 209 -12.28 9.66 12.16
N THR A 210 -12.06 8.42 11.70
CA THR A 210 -10.80 7.89 11.18
C THR A 210 -10.77 7.77 9.67
N THR A 211 -11.87 8.09 8.98
CA THR A 211 -12.10 7.80 7.54
C THR A 211 -10.99 8.33 6.62
N LYS A 212 -10.46 9.52 6.92
CA LYS A 212 -9.36 10.11 6.14
C LYS A 212 -8.04 9.36 6.29
N ALA A 213 -7.77 8.81 7.48
CA ALA A 213 -6.55 8.04 7.73
C ALA A 213 -6.67 6.65 7.09
N GLU A 214 -7.81 6.00 7.25
CA GLU A 214 -8.15 4.72 6.62
C GLU A 214 -8.13 4.81 5.09
N GLY A 215 -8.61 5.92 4.52
CA GLY A 215 -8.50 6.13 3.07
C GLY A 215 -7.05 6.10 2.55
N LYS A 216 -6.05 6.41 3.40
CA LYS A 216 -4.63 6.33 3.00
C LYS A 216 -4.07 4.91 3.06
N THR A 217 -4.50 4.10 4.03
CA THR A 217 -4.13 2.67 4.06
C THR A 217 -4.73 1.97 2.85
N THR A 218 -6.02 2.18 2.56
CA THR A 218 -6.69 1.64 1.37
C THR A 218 -6.00 2.10 0.08
N ALA A 219 -5.72 3.40 -0.06
CA ALA A 219 -5.01 3.89 -1.24
C ALA A 219 -3.59 3.29 -1.37
N THR A 220 -2.92 3.00 -0.26
CA THR A 220 -1.59 2.36 -0.31
C THR A 220 -1.69 0.91 -0.72
N ALA A 221 -2.65 0.15 -0.15
CA ALA A 221 -2.91 -1.22 -0.55
C ALA A 221 -3.18 -1.33 -2.05
N THR A 222 -4.07 -0.47 -2.57
CA THR A 222 -4.39 -0.47 -4.01
C THR A 222 -3.21 -0.08 -4.90
N ASN A 223 -2.44 0.94 -4.51
CA ASN A 223 -1.39 1.49 -5.38
C ASN A 223 -0.03 0.80 -5.25
N LYS A 224 0.21 0.05 -4.17
CA LYS A 224 1.54 -0.50 -3.85
C LYS A 224 1.55 -1.97 -3.48
N CYS A 225 0.42 -2.55 -3.09
CA CYS A 225 0.34 -3.90 -2.54
C CYS A 225 -0.47 -4.85 -3.43
N GLY A 226 -0.67 -4.52 -4.70
CA GLY A 226 -1.44 -5.34 -5.65
C GLY A 226 -0.58 -5.89 -6.77
N GLY A 227 -1.01 -7.02 -7.36
CA GLY A 227 -0.33 -7.69 -8.48
C GLY A 227 0.59 -8.82 -8.01
N GLU A 228 1.47 -9.26 -8.92
CA GLU A 228 2.43 -10.36 -8.71
C GLU A 228 3.58 -10.01 -7.74
N GLY A 229 3.61 -8.78 -7.21
CA GLY A 229 4.60 -8.29 -6.23
C GLY A 229 4.01 -7.93 -4.87
N ALA A 230 2.91 -8.58 -4.46
CA ALA A 230 2.42 -8.48 -3.09
C ALA A 230 3.44 -9.14 -2.12
N PRO A 231 3.61 -8.62 -0.90
CA PRO A 231 4.48 -9.28 0.08
C PRO A 231 3.88 -10.60 0.54
N ASP A 232 4.71 -11.65 0.63
CA ASP A 232 4.30 -12.97 1.11
C ASP A 232 4.26 -13.08 2.64
N PHE A 233 4.88 -12.13 3.35
CA PHE A 233 4.95 -12.07 4.80
C PHE A 233 4.95 -10.62 5.30
N ALA A 234 4.67 -10.42 6.60
CA ALA A 234 4.62 -9.12 7.26
C ALA A 234 3.62 -8.11 6.67
N PHE A 235 2.52 -8.59 6.08
CA PHE A 235 1.43 -7.78 5.54
C PHE A 235 0.12 -8.57 5.46
N THR A 236 -0.99 -7.95 5.88
CA THR A 236 -2.35 -8.49 5.69
C THR A 236 -3.11 -7.74 4.58
N ASP A 237 -4.16 -6.99 4.94
CA ASP A 237 -4.90 -6.11 4.04
C ASP A 237 -5.25 -4.79 4.74
N ALA A 238 -5.69 -3.80 3.96
CA ALA A 238 -6.00 -2.48 4.51
C ALA A 238 -7.17 -2.50 5.51
N ALA A 239 -8.14 -3.40 5.38
CA ALA A 239 -9.28 -3.49 6.29
C ALA A 239 -8.86 -4.07 7.64
N THR A 240 -8.03 -5.12 7.64
CA THR A 240 -7.44 -5.72 8.84
C THR A 240 -6.57 -4.70 9.58
N VAL A 241 -5.66 -4.03 8.87
CA VAL A 241 -4.80 -2.98 9.45
C VAL A 241 -5.62 -1.82 10.05
N ASN A 242 -6.67 -1.37 9.36
CA ASN A 242 -7.54 -0.30 9.89
C ASN A 242 -8.30 -0.74 11.14
N THR A 243 -8.77 -1.99 11.15
CA THR A 243 -9.49 -2.56 12.29
C THR A 243 -8.56 -2.75 13.49
N ALA A 244 -7.36 -3.29 13.29
CA ALA A 244 -6.34 -3.42 14.33
C ALA A 244 -5.98 -2.06 14.94
N ALA A 245 -5.71 -1.05 14.10
CA ALA A 245 -5.36 0.29 14.55
C ALA A 245 -6.47 0.99 15.36
N THR A 246 -7.74 0.84 14.95
CA THR A 246 -8.87 1.43 15.67
C THR A 246 -9.17 0.69 16.97
N THR A 247 -9.06 -0.65 16.95
CA THR A 247 -9.25 -1.52 18.11
C THR A 247 -8.20 -1.25 19.19
N ALA A 248 -6.93 -1.11 18.81
CA ALA A 248 -5.86 -0.78 19.75
C ALA A 248 -6.06 0.57 20.45
N SER A 249 -6.65 1.56 19.77
CA SER A 249 -7.01 2.83 20.41
C SER A 249 -8.21 2.71 21.35
N SER A 250 -9.21 1.88 21.02
CA SER A 250 -10.35 1.65 21.93
C SER A 250 -9.94 0.83 23.15
N ASN A 251 -9.15 -0.21 22.97
CA ASN A 251 -8.64 -1.05 24.05
C ASN A 251 -7.74 -0.23 24.98
N LEU A 252 -6.81 0.59 24.44
CA LEU A 252 -6.00 1.48 25.27
C LEU A 252 -6.87 2.38 26.16
N PHE A 253 -7.98 2.88 25.63
CA PHE A 253 -8.91 3.68 26.41
C PHE A 253 -9.59 2.84 27.49
N THR A 254 -10.16 1.68 27.12
CA THR A 254 -10.87 0.79 28.04
C THR A 254 -9.96 0.24 29.13
N GLU A 255 -8.73 -0.13 28.84
CA GLU A 255 -7.79 -0.66 29.83
C GLU A 255 -7.33 0.40 30.85
N ILE A 256 -7.28 1.68 30.45
CA ILE A 256 -6.87 2.75 31.36
C ILE A 256 -8.06 3.26 32.18
N PHE A 257 -9.24 3.38 31.57
CA PHE A 257 -10.39 4.09 32.15
C PHE A 257 -11.57 3.18 32.52
N GLY A 258 -11.58 1.95 32.04
CA GLY A 258 -12.66 0.97 32.20
C GLY A 258 -13.78 1.13 31.17
N ASP A 259 -14.71 0.18 31.19
CA ASP A 259 -15.98 0.23 30.45
C ASP A 259 -17.17 -0.10 31.37
N PRO A 260 -18.03 0.88 31.73
CA PRO A 260 -17.99 2.27 31.29
C PRO A 260 -16.96 3.11 32.06
N ALA A 261 -16.22 3.95 31.33
CA ALA A 261 -15.28 4.88 31.95
C ALA A 261 -15.96 5.95 32.81
N THR A 262 -15.48 6.12 34.04
CA THR A 262 -15.87 7.24 34.91
C THR A 262 -15.13 8.49 34.48
N VAL A 263 -15.85 9.52 34.01
CA VAL A 263 -15.23 10.80 33.61
C VAL A 263 -15.41 11.86 34.70
N ALA A 264 -14.30 12.45 35.14
CA ALA A 264 -14.34 13.58 36.06
C ALA A 264 -14.96 14.80 35.36
N ASP A 265 -16.04 15.32 35.94
CA ASP A 265 -16.64 16.57 35.52
C ASP A 265 -15.69 17.74 35.83
N LYS A 266 -15.43 18.61 34.86
CA LYS A 266 -14.42 19.67 34.99
C LYS A 266 -14.88 20.81 35.90
N GLU A 267 -16.18 21.01 36.07
CA GLU A 267 -16.71 22.03 36.98
C GLU A 267 -16.66 21.53 38.44
N ALA A 268 -16.95 20.25 38.66
CA ALA A 268 -16.94 19.63 39.99
C ALA A 268 -15.54 19.16 40.45
N ASP A 269 -14.74 18.59 39.54
CA ASP A 269 -13.41 18.06 39.78
C ASP A 269 -12.45 18.40 38.63
N GLN A 270 -12.02 19.66 38.64
CA GLN A 270 -11.03 20.16 37.68
C GLN A 270 -9.70 19.39 37.72
N ALA A 271 -9.31 18.87 38.90
CA ALA A 271 -8.04 18.19 39.09
C ALA A 271 -8.08 16.76 38.51
N GLY A 272 -9.15 16.00 38.78
CA GLY A 272 -9.41 14.70 38.15
C GLY A 272 -9.52 14.80 36.64
N ALA A 273 -10.28 15.78 36.13
CA ALA A 273 -10.41 15.98 34.67
C ALA A 273 -9.06 16.31 34.00
N ALA A 274 -8.19 17.07 34.70
CA ALA A 274 -6.85 17.37 34.22
C ALA A 274 -5.91 16.15 34.28
N CYS A 275 -6.04 15.32 35.31
CA CYS A 275 -5.29 14.07 35.46
C CYS A 275 -5.65 13.08 34.35
N GLN A 276 -6.94 12.77 34.15
CA GLN A 276 -7.42 11.86 33.09
C GLN A 276 -6.97 12.32 31.69
N ALA A 277 -7.09 13.62 31.41
CA ALA A 277 -6.65 14.17 30.13
C ALA A 277 -5.13 14.10 29.91
N GLU A 278 -4.31 14.17 30.98
CA GLU A 278 -2.85 14.02 30.87
C GLU A 278 -2.45 12.55 30.72
N VAL A 279 -3.07 11.63 31.48
CA VAL A 279 -2.84 10.18 31.36
C VAL A 279 -3.10 9.72 29.93
N LEU A 280 -4.31 9.94 29.39
CA LEU A 280 -4.66 9.52 28.04
C LEU A 280 -3.73 10.13 26.98
N LYS A 281 -3.41 11.42 27.13
CA LYS A 281 -2.51 12.11 26.19
C LYS A 281 -1.12 11.49 26.17
N ARG A 282 -0.58 11.10 27.33
CA ARG A 282 0.77 10.53 27.43
C ARG A 282 0.80 9.06 27.05
N ALA A 283 -0.20 8.28 27.45
CA ALA A 283 -0.37 6.89 27.05
C ALA A 283 -0.53 6.77 25.53
N ALA A 284 -1.43 7.56 24.92
CA ALA A 284 -1.55 7.64 23.47
C ALA A 284 -0.23 8.04 22.80
N LYS A 285 0.53 8.95 23.43
CA LYS A 285 1.82 9.36 22.87
C LYS A 285 2.88 8.27 22.94
N LEU A 286 2.85 7.46 23.99
CA LEU A 286 3.71 6.29 24.16
C LEU A 286 3.35 5.23 23.11
N GLN A 287 2.08 4.87 22.97
CA GLN A 287 1.58 3.95 21.94
C GLN A 287 2.01 4.38 20.53
N GLU A 288 1.83 5.65 20.18
CA GLU A 288 2.31 6.22 18.90
C GLU A 288 3.83 6.14 18.71
N THR A 289 4.59 6.25 19.80
CA THR A 289 6.06 6.24 19.77
C THR A 289 6.58 4.82 19.62
N TRP A 290 5.96 3.87 20.33
CA TRP A 290 6.23 2.45 20.22
C TRP A 290 6.03 1.99 18.78
N LEU A 291 4.85 2.22 18.20
CA LEU A 291 4.55 1.88 16.79
C LEU A 291 5.51 2.56 15.80
N ALA A 292 5.93 3.80 16.06
CA ALA A 292 6.89 4.48 15.19
C ALA A 292 8.29 3.85 15.22
N GLU A 293 8.73 3.37 16.38
CA GLU A 293 10.04 2.74 16.53
C GLU A 293 10.02 1.27 16.09
N ALA A 294 8.91 0.54 16.32
CA ALA A 294 8.69 -0.78 15.74
C ALA A 294 8.72 -0.72 14.20
N ASN A 295 8.04 0.25 13.59
CA ASN A 295 8.09 0.48 12.15
C ASN A 295 9.48 0.82 11.63
N LYS A 296 10.29 1.51 12.44
CA LYS A 296 11.68 1.80 12.09
C LYS A 296 12.55 0.55 12.17
N ALA A 297 12.34 -0.29 13.18
CA ALA A 297 13.03 -1.57 13.34
C ALA A 297 12.69 -2.52 12.19
N LYS A 298 11.39 -2.70 11.90
CA LYS A 298 10.88 -3.45 10.76
C LYS A 298 11.49 -2.98 9.44
N LYS A 299 11.46 -1.67 9.16
CA LYS A 299 12.09 -1.10 7.96
C LYS A 299 13.59 -1.40 7.85
N ALA A 300 14.30 -1.43 8.98
CA ALA A 300 15.72 -1.74 8.98
C ALA A 300 15.99 -3.23 8.75
N ALA A 301 15.15 -4.11 9.31
CA ALA A 301 15.26 -5.55 9.19
C ALA A 301 14.93 -6.05 7.78
N LEU A 302 13.92 -5.46 7.13
CA LEU A 302 13.51 -5.80 5.76
C LEU A 302 14.47 -5.25 4.69
N LYS A 303 15.44 -4.41 5.06
CA LYS A 303 16.34 -3.79 4.09
C LYS A 303 17.52 -4.71 3.78
N SER A 304 17.51 -5.27 2.58
CA SER A 304 18.68 -5.94 2.00
C SER A 304 19.80 -4.97 1.61
N THR A 305 21.04 -5.43 1.73
CA THR A 305 22.27 -4.75 1.30
C THR A 305 23.14 -5.73 0.54
N ASN A 306 24.10 -5.22 -0.26
CA ASN A 306 25.00 -6.03 -1.08
C ASN A 306 25.80 -7.11 -0.31
N SER A 307 25.87 -7.03 1.01
CA SER A 307 26.60 -7.96 1.87
C SER A 307 25.75 -8.60 2.97
N THR A 308 24.47 -8.26 3.06
CA THR A 308 23.58 -8.76 4.13
C THR A 308 22.14 -8.75 3.63
N PRO A 309 21.54 -9.94 3.42
CA PRO A 309 20.13 -10.08 3.12
C PRO A 309 19.24 -9.50 4.23
N GLY A 310 18.07 -8.99 3.85
CA GLY A 310 17.00 -8.71 4.79
C GLY A 310 16.48 -9.98 5.45
N VAL A 311 15.71 -9.82 6.53
CA VAL A 311 15.01 -10.95 7.14
C VAL A 311 13.91 -11.47 6.22
N ASN A 312 13.66 -12.78 6.25
CA ASN A 312 12.75 -13.46 5.33
C ASN A 312 11.65 -14.30 6.00
N THR A 313 11.56 -14.26 7.32
CA THR A 313 10.51 -14.97 8.07
C THR A 313 9.89 -14.03 9.10
N ASP A 314 8.65 -14.35 9.49
CA ASP A 314 7.92 -13.58 10.50
C ASP A 314 8.64 -13.63 11.86
N GLU A 315 9.24 -14.76 12.23
CA GLU A 315 9.98 -14.89 13.49
C GLU A 315 11.25 -14.05 13.51
N ALA A 316 12.00 -14.02 12.40
CA ALA A 316 13.18 -13.20 12.27
C ALA A 316 12.84 -11.71 12.29
N LEU A 317 11.70 -11.35 11.70
CA LEU A 317 11.20 -9.98 11.72
C LEU A 317 10.69 -9.56 13.11
N ALA A 318 9.94 -10.42 13.78
CA ALA A 318 9.47 -10.23 15.15
C ALA A 318 10.64 -10.00 16.11
N ALA A 319 11.66 -10.86 16.06
CA ALA A 319 12.86 -10.72 16.89
C ALA A 319 13.61 -9.39 16.63
N ALA A 320 13.64 -8.93 15.37
CA ALA A 320 14.25 -7.65 15.02
C ALA A 320 13.44 -6.46 15.53
N ILE A 321 12.10 -6.54 15.51
CA ILE A 321 11.20 -5.54 16.08
C ILE A 321 11.41 -5.46 17.59
N ASP A 322 11.39 -6.59 18.29
CA ASP A 322 11.58 -6.67 19.75
C ASP A 322 12.92 -6.07 20.17
N THR A 323 13.99 -6.43 19.46
CA THR A 323 15.33 -5.85 19.70
C THR A 323 15.33 -4.33 19.47
N GLY A 324 14.68 -3.86 18.40
CA GLY A 324 14.65 -2.45 18.04
C GLY A 324 13.82 -1.59 19.01
N VAL A 325 12.69 -2.12 19.48
CA VAL A 325 11.82 -1.52 20.49
C VAL A 325 12.53 -1.50 21.84
N GLY A 326 13.08 -2.64 22.29
CA GLY A 326 13.78 -2.76 23.57
C GLY A 326 15.06 -1.91 23.68
N ALA A 327 15.66 -1.52 22.56
CA ALA A 327 16.81 -0.60 22.52
C ALA A 327 16.42 0.89 22.36
N SER A 328 15.13 1.21 22.29
CA SER A 328 14.67 2.54 21.87
C SER A 328 14.62 3.57 23.01
N THR A 329 15.63 4.43 23.05
CA THR A 329 15.65 5.59 23.99
C THR A 329 14.48 6.58 23.82
N LYS A 330 13.69 6.48 22.76
CA LYS A 330 12.50 7.33 22.58
C LYS A 330 11.30 6.77 23.33
N ILE A 331 11.20 5.45 23.45
CA ILE A 331 10.18 4.76 24.25
C ILE A 331 10.46 5.07 25.72
N ASP A 332 11.71 4.89 26.20
CA ASP A 332 12.13 5.27 27.56
C ASP A 332 11.76 6.73 27.92
N LYS A 333 11.95 7.65 26.97
CA LYS A 333 11.61 9.07 27.14
C LYS A 333 10.10 9.31 27.19
N ALA A 334 9.32 8.54 26.43
CA ALA A 334 7.86 8.63 26.42
C ALA A 334 7.27 8.06 27.73
N GLU A 335 7.77 6.92 28.21
CA GLU A 335 7.45 6.37 29.54
C GLU A 335 7.78 7.38 30.64
N THR A 336 9.02 7.91 30.63
CA THR A 336 9.46 8.92 31.59
C THR A 336 8.56 10.17 31.55
N ALA A 337 8.13 10.59 30.35
CA ALA A 337 7.23 11.73 30.20
C ALA A 337 5.81 11.43 30.70
N LEU A 338 5.35 10.19 30.59
CA LEU A 338 4.08 9.72 31.15
C LEU A 338 4.12 9.78 32.68
N THR A 339 5.09 9.11 33.30
CA THR A 339 5.23 9.07 34.77
C THR A 339 5.40 10.47 35.35
N ASN A 340 6.22 11.32 34.72
CA ASN A 340 6.37 12.72 35.15
C ASN A 340 5.09 13.55 34.93
N GLY A 341 4.30 13.24 33.91
CA GLY A 341 3.01 13.89 33.66
C GLY A 341 2.02 13.57 34.76
N ILE A 342 1.90 12.28 35.11
CA ILE A 342 1.04 11.78 36.19
C ILE A 342 1.46 12.38 37.53
N GLY A 343 2.75 12.31 37.89
CA GLY A 343 3.25 12.89 39.14
C GLY A 343 3.01 14.40 39.29
N LYS A 344 2.78 15.12 38.18
CA LYS A 344 2.46 16.56 38.21
C LYS A 344 0.97 16.88 38.15
N LYS A 345 0.20 16.11 37.38
CA LYS A 345 -1.22 16.41 37.09
C LYS A 345 -2.20 15.60 37.92
N CYS A 346 -1.77 14.48 38.48
CA CYS A 346 -2.55 13.60 39.33
C CYS A 346 -2.14 13.71 40.81
N ALA A 347 -1.22 14.61 41.15
CA ALA A 347 -0.80 14.82 42.53
C ALA A 347 -1.97 15.31 43.39
N GLY A 348 -2.33 14.55 44.42
CA GLY A 348 -3.42 14.87 45.34
C GLY A 348 -4.82 14.67 44.74
N VAL A 349 -4.92 14.04 43.57
CA VAL A 349 -6.20 13.59 43.00
C VAL A 349 -6.53 12.23 43.59
N ASP A 350 -7.80 12.02 43.95
CA ASP A 350 -8.29 10.68 44.26
C ASP A 350 -8.39 9.88 42.97
N ILE A 351 -7.38 9.04 42.72
CA ILE A 351 -7.31 8.21 41.52
C ILE A 351 -8.19 6.96 41.64
N GLN A 352 -8.65 6.61 42.86
CA GLN A 352 -9.49 5.43 43.07
C GLN A 352 -10.87 5.68 42.46
N GLY A 353 -11.19 4.97 41.38
CA GLY A 353 -12.46 5.09 40.65
C GLY A 353 -12.43 6.01 39.41
N LEU A 354 -11.30 6.67 39.11
CA LEU A 354 -11.12 7.41 37.86
C LEU A 354 -10.44 6.59 36.75
N PHE A 355 -9.85 5.45 37.11
CA PHE A 355 -9.07 4.58 36.23
C PHE A 355 -9.35 3.11 36.56
N ASP A 356 -9.29 2.24 35.56
CA ASP A 356 -9.50 0.78 35.67
C ASP A 356 -8.17 0.02 35.56
N CYS A 357 -7.17 0.56 36.23
CA CYS A 357 -5.86 -0.04 36.36
C CYS A 357 -5.83 -0.87 37.64
N ASP A 358 -5.76 -2.20 37.53
CA ASP A 358 -5.73 -3.17 38.64
C ASP A 358 -5.06 -2.60 39.90
N ASP A 359 -5.90 -2.25 40.90
CA ASP A 359 -5.53 -1.69 42.20
C ASP A 359 -4.47 -0.58 42.19
N ALA A 360 -4.48 0.33 41.20
CA ALA A 360 -3.57 1.48 41.17
C ALA A 360 -3.74 2.38 42.41
N ALA A 361 -3.00 2.06 43.46
CA ALA A 361 -3.11 2.67 44.79
C ALA A 361 -2.48 4.07 44.83
N ASP A 362 -1.58 4.36 43.89
CA ASP A 362 -0.91 5.64 43.76
C ASP A 362 -0.57 5.97 42.29
N GLY A 363 -0.04 7.18 42.07
CA GLY A 363 0.35 7.64 40.74
C GLY A 363 1.49 6.84 40.09
N THR A 364 2.28 6.09 40.87
CA THR A 364 3.32 5.20 40.33
C THR A 364 2.67 3.97 39.73
N ALA A 365 1.75 3.34 40.46
CA ALA A 365 0.99 2.18 39.98
C ALA A 365 0.15 2.53 38.73
N LEU A 366 -0.49 3.71 38.74
CA LEU A 366 -1.20 4.23 37.55
C LEU A 366 -0.26 4.42 36.35
N GLY A 367 0.96 4.92 36.60
CA GLY A 367 1.99 5.05 35.56
C GLY A 367 2.38 3.72 34.94
N THR A 368 2.65 2.71 35.76
CA THR A 368 2.99 1.35 35.29
C THR A 368 1.86 0.75 34.45
N CYS A 369 0.62 0.82 34.93
CA CYS A 369 -0.53 0.33 34.18
C CYS A 369 -0.67 1.03 32.82
N ALA A 370 -0.64 2.36 32.79
CA ALA A 370 -0.80 3.12 31.56
C ALA A 370 0.35 2.92 30.56
N ILE A 371 1.57 2.61 31.04
CA ILE A 371 2.69 2.19 30.20
C ILE A 371 2.40 0.81 29.58
N GLN A 372 2.05 -0.17 30.41
CA GLN A 372 1.77 -1.53 29.96
C GLN A 372 0.62 -1.57 28.94
N ALA A 373 -0.48 -0.84 29.19
CA ALA A 373 -1.59 -0.71 28.25
C ALA A 373 -1.15 -0.09 26.92
N ALA A 374 -0.36 0.99 26.96
CA ALA A 374 0.10 1.67 25.74
C ALA A 374 1.03 0.79 24.89
N GLU A 375 1.90 -0.01 25.51
CA GLU A 375 2.85 -0.88 24.81
C GLU A 375 2.19 -2.17 24.31
N ARG A 376 1.34 -2.80 25.13
CA ARG A 376 0.56 -3.97 24.74
C ARG A 376 -0.29 -3.68 23.52
N GLU A 377 -1.13 -2.64 23.59
CA GLU A 377 -2.04 -2.33 22.48
C GLU A 377 -1.30 -1.84 21.23
N ALA A 378 -0.13 -1.21 21.39
CA ALA A 378 0.73 -0.91 20.26
C ALA A 378 1.28 -2.18 19.59
N CYS A 379 1.68 -3.17 20.39
CA CYS A 379 2.19 -4.43 19.90
C CYS A 379 1.10 -5.27 19.23
N VAL A 380 -0.06 -5.44 19.88
CA VAL A 380 -1.21 -6.19 19.34
C VAL A 380 -1.71 -5.57 18.03
N ALA A 381 -1.72 -4.23 17.90
CA ALA A 381 -2.05 -3.59 16.63
C ALA A 381 -1.14 -4.06 15.48
N LEU A 382 0.17 -4.08 15.74
CA LEU A 382 1.18 -4.45 14.76
C LEU A 382 1.14 -5.95 14.44
N GLU A 383 1.01 -6.79 15.47
CA GLU A 383 0.83 -8.24 15.40
C GLU A 383 -0.34 -8.58 14.46
N THR A 384 -1.53 -8.06 14.76
CA THR A 384 -2.73 -8.33 13.98
C THR A 384 -2.68 -7.68 12.59
N GLY A 385 -2.07 -6.49 12.48
CA GLY A 385 -1.96 -5.75 11.22
C GLY A 385 -1.00 -6.40 10.22
N ASP A 386 0.08 -7.00 10.70
CA ASP A 386 1.13 -7.59 9.88
C ASP A 386 1.10 -9.14 9.87
N ASP A 387 0.23 -9.77 10.66
CA ASP A 387 0.15 -11.22 10.88
C ASP A 387 1.49 -11.80 11.36
N LEU A 388 2.05 -11.19 12.41
CA LEU A 388 3.34 -11.58 13.00
C LEU A 388 3.13 -12.41 14.28
N ASP A 389 4.08 -13.27 14.63
CA ASP A 389 4.11 -13.95 15.93
C ASP A 389 4.87 -13.11 16.97
N LEU A 390 4.39 -11.88 17.24
CA LEU A 390 5.02 -10.97 18.20
C LEU A 390 4.63 -11.36 19.64
N ALA A 391 5.63 -11.41 20.53
CA ALA A 391 5.40 -11.61 21.95
C ALA A 391 5.02 -10.29 22.63
N CYS A 392 3.72 -9.97 22.69
CA CYS A 392 3.27 -8.68 23.19
C CYS A 392 3.27 -8.59 24.73
N PRO A 393 3.53 -7.41 25.30
CA PRO A 393 3.55 -7.24 26.75
C PRO A 393 2.22 -7.64 27.41
N GLY A 394 2.25 -8.69 28.24
CA GLY A 394 1.08 -9.17 28.98
C GLY A 394 0.48 -10.48 28.45
N ASP A 395 0.99 -11.03 27.34
CA ASP A 395 0.66 -12.39 26.91
C ASP A 395 1.32 -13.39 27.87
N ALA A 396 0.51 -14.20 28.56
CA ALA A 396 0.94 -15.23 29.51
C ALA A 396 0.45 -16.61 29.10
#